data_AF-A0A8S9H7P8-F1
#
_entry.id   AF-A0A8S9H7P8-F1
#
_cell.length_a   1.000
_cell.length_b   1.000
_cell.length_c   1.000
_cell.angle_alpha   90.00
_cell.angle_beta   90.00
_cell.angle_gamma   90.00
#
_symmetry.space_group_name_H-M   'P 1'
#
loop_
_entity.id
_entity.type
_entity.pdbx_description
1 polymer ?
#
loop_
_entity_poly.entity_id
_entity_poly.type
_entity_poly.pdbx_seq_one_letter_code
_entity_poly.pdbx_strand_id
1 'polypeptide(L)'
;MTKNVAEEIAEKLCESVEASLEGKKLASFTRISSTGAMEDALICILTPRRSIGVGKSTNLAKVAYWLQQHKVSVMMAACDTFRSGAVEQLRTHARRLQIPIFEKGYEKDPAVVSKEAIQEATRNGSDVVLVDTAGRMQDNEPLMRALSKLINLNKPDLVLFVGEALVGNDAVDQLSKFNQKLSDLSIWDHKTD
;
A
#
# COMPACT_ATOMS: atom_id res chain seq x y z
N MET A 1 5.48 -25.49 -22.94
CA MET A 1 4.66 -24.26 -23.06
C MET A 1 4.63 -23.62 -21.69
N THR A 2 5.49 -22.62 -21.51
CA THR A 2 5.68 -21.80 -20.30
C THR A 2 4.47 -20.90 -20.10
N LYS A 3 3.55 -21.28 -19.19
CA LYS A 3 2.53 -20.36 -18.70
C LYS A 3 3.24 -19.24 -17.92
N ASN A 4 3.00 -18.00 -18.33
CA ASN A 4 3.63 -16.83 -17.75
C ASN A 4 2.90 -16.46 -16.45
N VAL A 5 3.61 -16.35 -15.34
CA VAL A 5 3.02 -16.05 -14.00
C VAL A 5 2.26 -14.72 -14.00
N ALA A 6 2.65 -13.78 -14.87
CA ALA A 6 1.96 -12.51 -15.04
C ALA A 6 0.52 -12.65 -15.56
N GLU A 7 0.25 -13.67 -16.38
CA GLU A 7 -1.07 -13.91 -16.99
C GLU A 7 -2.06 -14.42 -15.94
N GLU A 8 -1.64 -15.38 -15.11
CA GLU A 8 -2.47 -15.95 -14.04
C GLU A 8 -2.80 -14.91 -12.94
N ILE A 9 -1.85 -14.03 -12.61
CA ILE A 9 -2.09 -12.96 -11.63
C ILE A 9 -3.00 -11.87 -12.22
N ALA A 10 -2.84 -11.53 -13.49
CA ALA A 10 -3.71 -10.57 -14.16
C ALA A 10 -5.16 -11.08 -14.23
N GLU A 11 -5.36 -12.36 -14.57
CA GLU A 11 -6.68 -13.00 -14.55
C GLU A 11 -7.31 -12.95 -13.14
N LYS A 12 -6.56 -13.33 -12.09
CA LYS A 12 -7.04 -13.28 -10.70
C LYS A 12 -7.36 -11.87 -10.21
N LEU A 13 -6.60 -10.87 -10.66
CA LEU A 13 -6.88 -9.46 -10.32
C LEU A 13 -8.18 -8.99 -10.98
N CYS A 14 -8.38 -9.33 -12.25
CA CYS A 14 -9.59 -8.99 -13.00
C CYS A 14 -10.83 -9.66 -12.38
N GLU A 15 -10.74 -10.94 -12.04
CA GLU A 15 -11.82 -11.69 -11.35
C GLU A 15 -12.17 -11.06 -9.99
N SER A 16 -11.15 -10.66 -9.21
CA SER A 16 -11.38 -10.01 -7.91
C SER A 16 -12.01 -8.63 -8.02
N VAL A 17 -11.71 -7.88 -9.09
CA VAL A 17 -12.31 -6.57 -9.37
C VAL A 17 -13.76 -6.76 -9.82
N GLU A 18 -14.03 -7.73 -10.68
CA GLU A 18 -15.37 -8.07 -11.17
C GLU A 18 -16.29 -8.51 -10.02
N ALA A 19 -15.80 -9.40 -9.14
CA ALA A 19 -16.53 -9.83 -7.94
C ALA A 19 -16.83 -8.70 -6.95
N SER A 20 -15.99 -7.65 -6.90
CA SER A 20 -16.21 -6.48 -6.04
C SER A 20 -17.23 -5.48 -6.61
N LEU A 21 -17.53 -5.61 -7.90
CA LEU A 21 -18.41 -4.72 -8.66
C LEU A 21 -19.81 -5.32 -8.93
N GLU A 22 -19.98 -6.65 -8.86
CA GLU A 22 -21.30 -7.28 -8.96
C GLU A 22 -22.23 -6.84 -7.80
N GLY A 23 -23.40 -6.30 -8.17
CA GLY A 23 -24.48 -5.96 -7.23
C GLY A 23 -24.43 -4.56 -6.60
N LYS A 24 -23.35 -3.78 -6.82
CA LYS A 24 -23.31 -2.38 -6.37
C LYS A 24 -23.97 -1.48 -7.42
N LYS A 25 -25.16 -0.93 -7.11
CA LYS A 25 -25.71 0.20 -7.87
C LYS A 25 -24.78 1.40 -7.70
N LEU A 26 -23.91 1.63 -8.68
CA LEU A 26 -23.07 2.81 -8.76
C LEU A 26 -23.96 4.02 -9.06
N ALA A 27 -24.14 4.90 -8.08
CA ALA A 27 -24.75 6.19 -8.28
C ALA A 27 -23.83 7.02 -9.20
N SER A 28 -24.23 7.15 -10.46
CA SER A 28 -23.77 8.15 -11.45
C SER A 28 -22.27 8.48 -11.44
N PHE A 29 -21.41 7.47 -11.48
CA PHE A 29 -20.05 7.65 -11.99
C PHE A 29 -20.07 7.41 -13.50
N THR A 30 -20.05 8.50 -14.26
CA THR A 30 -19.89 8.46 -15.70
C THR A 30 -18.58 7.76 -16.05
N ARG A 31 -18.71 6.53 -16.55
CA ARG A 31 -17.79 5.78 -17.42
C ARG A 31 -16.37 6.38 -17.55
N ILE A 32 -15.45 5.94 -16.69
CA ILE A 32 -14.02 6.14 -16.92
C ILE A 32 -13.55 5.01 -17.85
N SER A 33 -13.37 5.31 -19.13
CA SER A 33 -12.79 4.39 -20.13
C SER A 33 -11.27 4.30 -20.02
N SER A 34 -10.71 4.25 -18.80
CA SER A 34 -9.26 4.25 -18.60
C SER A 34 -8.82 3.24 -17.54
N THR A 35 -9.34 2.02 -17.63
CA THR A 35 -8.69 0.83 -17.02
C THR A 35 -7.23 0.75 -17.47
N GLY A 36 -6.94 1.07 -18.73
CA GLY A 36 -5.58 1.14 -19.26
C GLY A 36 -4.65 2.16 -18.58
N ALA A 37 -5.14 3.28 -18.05
CA ALA A 37 -4.28 4.30 -17.44
C ALA A 37 -3.85 3.93 -16.00
N MET A 38 -4.71 3.21 -15.29
CA MET A 38 -4.37 2.63 -13.98
C MET A 38 -3.49 1.40 -14.15
N GLU A 39 -3.73 0.60 -15.20
CA GLU A 39 -2.81 -0.45 -15.67
C GLU A 39 -1.44 0.10 -16.04
N ASP A 40 -1.36 1.19 -16.81
CA ASP A 40 -0.09 1.80 -17.21
C ASP A 40 0.68 2.40 -16.02
N ALA A 41 -0.03 2.96 -15.04
CA ALA A 41 0.55 3.40 -13.78
C ALA A 41 1.09 2.22 -12.96
N LEU A 42 0.37 1.10 -12.92
CA LEU A 42 0.80 -0.15 -12.29
C LEU A 42 1.99 -0.80 -13.04
N ILE A 43 2.01 -0.78 -14.37
CA ILE A 43 3.11 -1.28 -15.21
C ILE A 43 4.37 -0.44 -15.02
N CYS A 44 4.24 0.88 -14.88
CA CYS A 44 5.35 1.79 -14.57
C CYS A 44 5.89 1.59 -13.14
N ILE A 45 5.06 1.14 -12.20
CA ILE A 45 5.47 0.75 -10.84
C ILE A 45 6.26 -0.57 -10.85
N LEU A 46 5.92 -1.50 -11.75
CA LEU A 46 6.45 -2.87 -11.78
C LEU A 46 7.74 -3.05 -12.60
N THR A 47 8.37 -1.99 -13.13
CA THR A 47 9.61 -2.11 -13.92
C THR A 47 10.81 -1.39 -13.28
N PRO A 48 11.52 -1.98 -12.30
CA PRO A 48 12.68 -1.34 -11.68
C PRO A 48 13.97 -1.59 -12.48
N ARG A 49 14.58 -0.54 -13.06
CA ARG A 49 16.02 -0.54 -13.40
C ARG A 49 16.80 -0.09 -12.16
N ARG A 50 17.37 -1.07 -11.44
CA ARG A 50 18.31 -0.99 -10.31
C ARG A 50 17.68 -1.04 -8.90
N SER A 51 18.16 -2.01 -8.13
CA SER A 51 17.79 -2.38 -6.75
C SER A 51 18.51 -1.52 -5.72
N ILE A 52 17.81 -1.13 -4.65
CA ILE A 52 17.98 -1.63 -3.27
C ILE A 52 16.67 -1.27 -2.54
N GLY A 53 15.87 -2.30 -2.25
CA GLY A 53 14.53 -2.19 -1.68
C GLY A 53 13.45 -2.14 -2.76
N VAL A 54 12.37 -2.90 -2.55
CA VAL A 54 11.18 -3.06 -3.43
C VAL A 54 10.51 -1.74 -3.90
N GLY A 55 10.96 -0.58 -3.42
CA GLY A 55 10.53 0.72 -3.93
C GLY A 55 9.23 1.27 -3.31
N LYS A 56 8.78 0.76 -2.15
CA LYS A 56 7.53 1.21 -1.46
C LYS A 56 7.39 2.73 -1.39
N SER A 57 8.28 3.42 -0.68
CA SER A 57 8.20 4.87 -0.47
C SER A 57 8.26 5.66 -1.80
N THR A 58 9.07 5.19 -2.75
CA THR A 58 9.22 5.84 -4.07
C THR A 58 7.98 5.64 -4.94
N ASN A 59 7.42 4.43 -5.00
CA ASN A 59 6.20 4.14 -5.74
C ASN A 59 4.98 4.79 -5.08
N LEU A 60 4.93 4.87 -3.75
CA LEU A 60 3.92 5.65 -3.02
C LEU A 60 3.95 7.12 -3.43
N ALA A 61 5.15 7.73 -3.56
CA ALA A 61 5.27 9.10 -4.05
C ALA A 61 4.79 9.27 -5.51
N LYS A 62 5.00 8.27 -6.38
CA LYS A 62 4.46 8.28 -7.75
C LYS A 62 2.93 8.21 -7.75
N VAL A 63 2.34 7.34 -6.94
CA VAL A 63 0.88 7.23 -6.79
C VAL A 63 0.31 8.56 -6.26
N ALA A 64 0.96 9.17 -5.27
CA ALA A 64 0.56 10.47 -4.74
C ALA A 64 0.58 11.57 -5.81
N TYR A 65 1.64 11.62 -6.62
CA TYR A 65 1.74 12.54 -7.75
C TYR A 65 0.61 12.31 -8.76
N TRP A 66 0.34 11.06 -9.12
CA TRP A 66 -0.73 10.70 -10.06
C TRP A 66 -2.12 11.14 -9.54
N LEU A 67 -2.42 10.88 -8.26
CA LEU A 67 -3.66 11.33 -7.63
C LEU A 67 -3.80 12.87 -7.65
N GLN A 68 -2.71 13.59 -7.37
CA GLN A 68 -2.68 15.06 -7.44
C GLN A 68 -2.96 15.56 -8.86
N GLN A 69 -2.42 14.91 -9.91
CA GLN A 69 -2.73 15.26 -11.31
C GLN A 69 -4.22 15.09 -11.64
N HIS A 70 -4.91 14.19 -10.94
CA HIS A 70 -6.35 13.97 -11.07
C HIS A 70 -7.18 14.79 -10.08
N LYS A 71 -6.60 15.83 -9.47
CA LYS A 71 -7.24 16.75 -8.53
C LYS A 71 -7.78 16.07 -7.25
N VAL A 72 -7.20 14.93 -6.89
CA VAL A 72 -7.48 14.26 -5.60
C VAL A 72 -6.48 14.80 -4.58
N SER A 73 -6.98 15.27 -3.43
CA SER A 73 -6.14 15.75 -2.34
C SER A 73 -5.58 14.58 -1.54
N VAL A 74 -4.28 14.62 -1.25
CA VAL A 74 -3.54 13.49 -0.67
C VAL A 74 -2.79 13.96 0.57
N MET A 75 -2.73 13.12 1.60
CA MET A 75 -1.79 13.22 2.72
C MET A 75 -0.93 11.96 2.77
N MET A 76 0.37 12.10 3.06
CA MET A 76 1.26 10.96 3.31
C MET A 76 1.41 10.71 4.82
N ALA A 77 1.45 9.45 5.24
CA ALA A 77 1.71 9.07 6.63
C ALA A 77 3.00 8.25 6.75
N ALA A 78 3.98 8.76 7.50
CA ALA A 78 5.27 8.13 7.72
C ALA A 78 5.19 7.05 8.82
N CYS A 79 4.82 5.82 8.45
CA CYS A 79 4.71 4.68 9.38
C CYS A 79 5.90 3.70 9.28
N ASP A 80 6.94 3.98 8.47
CA ASP A 80 8.24 3.33 8.58
C ASP A 80 9.03 3.95 9.74
N THR A 81 8.68 3.57 10.97
CA THR A 81 9.30 4.06 12.21
C THR A 81 10.52 3.25 12.64
N PHE A 82 10.90 2.24 11.84
CA PHE A 82 11.98 1.28 12.15
C PHE A 82 13.27 1.57 11.38
N ARG A 83 13.17 1.91 10.09
CA ARG A 83 14.35 2.11 9.23
C ARG A 83 14.85 3.55 9.34
N SER A 84 16.11 3.71 9.74
CA SER A 84 16.77 5.02 9.76
C SER A 84 16.73 5.70 8.37
N GLY A 85 16.38 6.99 8.36
CA GLY A 85 16.23 7.82 7.16
C GLY A 85 14.90 7.64 6.41
N ALA A 86 14.01 6.74 6.83
CA ALA A 86 12.74 6.50 6.13
C ALA A 86 11.80 7.71 6.21
N VAL A 87 11.70 8.32 7.39
CA VAL A 87 10.89 9.51 7.61
C VAL A 87 11.45 10.69 6.79
N GLU A 88 12.76 10.91 6.79
CA GLU A 88 13.43 11.93 5.97
C GLU A 88 13.21 11.73 4.47
N GLN A 89 13.25 10.47 4.01
CA GLN A 89 13.00 10.10 2.63
C GLN A 89 11.57 10.47 2.22
N LEU A 90 10.56 10.08 3.00
CA LEU A 90 9.18 10.41 2.70
C LEU A 90 8.93 11.92 2.79
N ARG A 91 9.52 12.60 3.79
CA ARG A 91 9.47 14.06 3.94
C ARG A 91 10.05 14.78 2.72
N THR A 92 11.11 14.25 2.12
CA THR A 92 11.69 14.80 0.88
C THR A 92 10.73 14.67 -0.29
N HIS A 93 10.05 13.51 -0.43
CA HIS A 93 9.03 13.32 -1.46
C HIS A 93 7.83 14.26 -1.24
N ALA A 94 7.28 14.30 -0.03
CA ALA A 94 6.18 15.18 0.35
C ALA A 94 6.49 16.65 0.06
N ARG A 95 7.69 17.13 0.43
CA ARG A 95 8.14 18.51 0.13
C ARG A 95 8.20 18.79 -1.36
N ARG A 96 8.74 17.86 -2.16
CA ARG A 96 8.86 18.04 -3.62
C ARG A 96 7.51 18.07 -4.32
N LEU A 97 6.55 17.28 -3.81
CA LEU A 97 5.19 17.22 -4.35
C LEU A 97 4.25 18.26 -3.74
N GLN A 98 4.72 19.01 -2.73
CA GLN A 98 3.91 19.94 -1.94
C GLN A 98 2.67 19.26 -1.32
N ILE A 99 2.87 18.02 -0.86
CA ILE A 99 1.83 17.19 -0.23
C ILE A 99 2.05 17.21 1.29
N PRO A 100 0.99 17.36 2.11
CA PRO A 100 1.10 17.29 3.56
C PRO A 100 1.57 15.90 4.00
N ILE A 101 2.40 15.87 5.05
CA ILE A 101 2.93 14.65 5.65
C ILE A 101 2.60 14.62 7.15
N PHE A 102 2.11 13.48 7.61
CA PHE A 102 1.97 13.17 9.04
C PHE A 102 3.13 12.28 9.48
N GLU A 103 3.84 12.70 10.51
CA GLU A 103 4.96 11.96 11.10
C GLU A 103 5.03 12.18 12.61
N LYS A 104 5.55 11.18 13.34
CA LYS A 104 5.84 11.28 14.78
C LYS A 104 7.29 10.96 15.15
N GLY A 105 8.18 10.92 14.15
CA GLY A 105 9.55 10.46 14.30
C GLY A 105 9.65 8.93 14.45
N TYR A 106 10.78 8.48 14.97
CA TYR A 106 11.14 7.06 15.13
C TYR A 106 10.56 6.44 16.41
N GLU A 107 10.57 5.10 16.48
CA GLU A 107 10.21 4.32 17.69
C GLU A 107 8.76 4.53 18.18
N LYS A 108 7.85 4.87 17.27
CA LYS A 108 6.41 4.93 17.53
C LYS A 108 5.70 3.74 16.90
N ASP A 109 4.60 3.33 17.52
CA ASP A 109 3.74 2.29 17.00
C ASP A 109 3.12 2.75 15.66
N PRO A 110 3.43 2.09 14.53
CA PRO A 110 2.95 2.50 13.22
C PRO A 110 1.42 2.44 13.10
N ALA A 111 0.76 1.55 13.86
CA ALA A 111 -0.69 1.48 13.90
C ALA A 111 -1.31 2.77 14.47
N VAL A 112 -0.68 3.34 15.50
CA VAL A 112 -1.11 4.59 16.15
C VAL A 112 -0.80 5.79 15.26
N VAL A 113 0.38 5.83 14.65
CA VAL A 113 0.75 6.91 13.70
C VAL A 113 -0.24 6.95 12.54
N SER A 114 -0.59 5.79 11.96
CA SER A 114 -1.60 5.70 10.90
C SER A 114 -2.97 6.19 11.37
N LYS A 115 -3.40 5.83 12.58
CA LYS A 115 -4.70 6.24 13.14
C LYS A 115 -4.83 7.74 13.26
N GLU A 116 -3.79 8.38 13.79
CA GLU A 116 -3.77 9.82 13.96
C GLU A 116 -3.61 10.56 12.63
N ALA A 117 -2.88 9.99 11.66
CA ALA A 117 -2.82 10.54 10.31
C ALA A 117 -4.21 10.57 9.64
N ILE A 118 -5.00 9.50 9.78
CA ILE A 118 -6.38 9.45 9.26
C ILE A 118 -7.26 10.53 9.92
N GLN A 119 -7.13 10.71 11.23
CA GLN A 119 -7.87 11.76 11.95
C GLN A 119 -7.46 13.17 11.48
N GLU A 120 -6.17 13.41 11.28
CA GLU A 120 -5.65 14.69 10.79
C GLU A 120 -6.09 14.98 9.35
N ALA A 121 -6.00 13.98 8.47
CA ALA A 121 -6.50 14.06 7.09
C ALA A 121 -8.00 14.37 7.05
N THR A 122 -8.79 13.76 7.94
CA THR A 122 -10.23 14.02 8.05
C THR A 122 -10.51 15.47 8.46
N ARG A 123 -9.75 16.01 9.43
CA ARG A 123 -9.86 17.43 9.84
C ARG A 123 -9.47 18.39 8.73
N ASN A 124 -8.45 18.04 7.95
CA ASN A 124 -7.90 18.87 6.88
C ASN A 124 -8.62 18.69 5.53
N GLY A 125 -9.61 17.79 5.45
CA GLY A 125 -10.38 17.54 4.23
C GLY A 125 -9.56 16.89 3.12
N SER A 126 -8.58 16.04 3.44
CA SER A 126 -7.84 15.25 2.44
C SER A 126 -8.65 14.05 1.99
N ASP A 127 -8.73 13.81 0.68
CA ASP A 127 -9.51 12.71 0.09
C ASP A 127 -8.84 11.35 0.32
N VAL A 128 -7.49 11.31 0.31
CA VAL A 128 -6.71 10.07 0.40
C VAL A 128 -5.57 10.20 1.41
N VAL A 129 -5.37 9.14 2.22
CA VAL A 129 -4.19 8.97 3.08
C VAL A 129 -3.34 7.82 2.56
N LEU A 130 -2.09 8.11 2.19
CA LEU A 130 -1.13 7.09 1.76
C LEU A 130 -0.18 6.73 2.90
N VAL A 131 -0.28 5.51 3.40
CA VAL A 131 0.48 5.01 4.55
C VAL A 131 1.73 4.28 4.09
N ASP A 132 2.93 4.86 4.34
CA ASP A 132 4.21 4.19 4.05
C ASP A 132 4.61 3.32 5.24
N THR A 133 4.84 2.02 5.02
CA THR A 133 5.17 1.06 6.08
C THR A 133 6.58 0.50 5.92
N ALA A 134 7.19 0.10 7.03
CA ALA A 134 8.50 -0.54 7.01
C ALA A 134 8.53 -1.77 6.10
N GLY A 135 9.65 -1.96 5.39
CA GLY A 135 9.93 -3.21 4.67
C GLY A 135 10.14 -4.36 5.65
N ARG A 136 9.63 -5.54 5.32
CA ARG A 136 9.81 -6.77 6.11
C ARG A 136 9.88 -7.99 5.21
N MET A 137 10.62 -9.00 5.64
CA MET A 137 10.46 -10.35 5.15
C MET A 137 9.29 -11.02 5.89
N GLN A 138 8.63 -11.98 5.25
CA GLN A 138 7.45 -12.68 5.76
C GLN A 138 7.71 -13.48 7.05
N ASP A 139 8.96 -13.83 7.32
CA ASP A 139 9.42 -14.51 8.53
C ASP A 139 9.74 -13.54 9.69
N ASN A 140 9.79 -12.23 9.44
CA ASN A 140 10.03 -11.22 10.47
C ASN A 140 8.76 -10.99 11.29
N GLU A 141 8.58 -11.83 12.31
CA GLU A 141 7.39 -11.85 13.13
C GLU A 141 7.08 -10.53 13.86
N PRO A 142 8.04 -9.81 14.47
CA PRO A 142 7.77 -8.49 15.08
C PRO A 142 7.18 -7.48 14.09
N LEU A 143 7.74 -7.37 12.89
CA LEU A 143 7.25 -6.43 11.87
C LEU A 143 5.91 -6.89 11.26
N MET A 144 5.68 -8.20 11.14
CA MET A 144 4.39 -8.74 10.71
C MET A 144 3.27 -8.52 11.73
N ARG A 145 3.55 -8.63 13.03
CA ARG A 145 2.59 -8.27 14.10
C ARG A 145 2.26 -6.78 14.06
N ALA A 146 3.27 -5.92 13.95
CA ALA A 146 3.06 -4.47 13.86
C ALA A 146 2.19 -4.10 12.65
N LEU A 147 2.40 -4.76 11.52
CA LEU A 147 1.56 -4.57 10.33
C LEU A 147 0.14 -5.10 10.51
N SER A 148 -0.03 -6.32 11.04
CA SER A 148 -1.35 -6.90 11.33
C SER A 148 -2.16 -5.95 12.21
N LYS A 149 -1.54 -5.46 13.29
CA LYS A 149 -2.12 -4.46 14.18
C LYS A 149 -2.50 -3.18 13.43
N LEU A 150 -1.64 -2.67 12.56
CA LEU A 150 -1.92 -1.47 11.75
C LEU A 150 -3.16 -1.68 10.88
N ILE A 151 -3.23 -2.81 10.15
CA ILE A 151 -4.36 -3.11 9.27
C ILE A 151 -5.65 -3.28 10.08
N ASN A 152 -5.62 -4.07 11.16
CA ASN A 152 -6.80 -4.35 11.98
C ASN A 152 -7.34 -3.09 12.67
N LEU A 153 -6.45 -2.25 13.20
CA LEU A 153 -6.83 -1.03 13.92
C LEU A 153 -7.39 0.05 12.98
N ASN A 154 -6.81 0.19 11.78
CA ASN A 154 -7.10 1.30 10.87
C ASN A 154 -8.06 0.94 9.74
N LYS A 155 -8.29 -0.36 9.48
CA LYS A 155 -9.19 -0.87 8.44
C LYS A 155 -9.02 -0.14 7.09
N PRO A 156 -7.81 -0.15 6.50
CA PRO A 156 -7.55 0.57 5.25
C PRO A 156 -8.43 0.05 4.12
N ASP A 157 -8.91 0.95 3.24
CA ASP A 157 -9.77 0.60 2.10
C ASP A 157 -9.06 -0.31 1.08
N LEU A 158 -7.74 -0.18 0.95
CA LEU A 158 -6.92 -0.95 0.04
C LEU A 158 -5.53 -1.22 0.64
N VAL A 159 -5.11 -2.49 0.61
CA VAL A 159 -3.75 -2.91 0.99
C VAL A 159 -3.00 -3.32 -0.27
N LEU A 160 -1.93 -2.59 -0.60
CA LEU A 160 -1.09 -2.87 -1.77
C LEU A 160 0.20 -3.58 -1.35
N PHE A 161 0.41 -4.77 -1.87
CA PHE A 161 1.70 -5.46 -1.79
C PHE A 161 2.64 -4.93 -2.88
N VAL A 162 3.86 -4.56 -2.48
CA VAL A 162 4.88 -4.05 -3.41
C VAL A 162 6.07 -5.01 -3.39
N GLY A 163 6.20 -5.79 -4.47
CA GLY A 163 7.30 -6.71 -4.71
C GLY A 163 8.19 -6.27 -5.87
N GLU A 164 9.40 -6.85 -5.97
CA GLU A 164 10.27 -6.66 -7.13
C GLU A 164 9.86 -7.59 -8.27
N ALA A 165 9.80 -7.09 -9.50
CA ALA A 165 9.43 -7.90 -10.67
C ALA A 165 10.46 -8.96 -11.08
N LEU A 166 11.66 -8.93 -10.49
CA LEU A 166 12.71 -9.93 -10.72
C LEU A 166 12.48 -11.24 -9.96
N VAL A 167 11.50 -11.24 -9.04
CA VAL A 167 11.17 -12.36 -8.18
C VAL A 167 10.19 -13.23 -8.99
N GLY A 168 10.68 -14.35 -9.54
CA GLY A 168 9.88 -15.26 -10.39
C GLY A 168 8.78 -16.00 -9.60
N ASN A 169 8.85 -17.33 -9.54
CA ASN A 169 7.89 -18.12 -8.75
C ASN A 169 7.88 -17.76 -7.25
N ASP A 170 8.98 -17.18 -6.76
CA ASP A 170 9.13 -16.74 -5.37
C ASP A 170 8.16 -15.60 -5.00
N ALA A 171 7.62 -14.84 -5.96
CA ALA A 171 6.70 -13.74 -5.67
C ALA A 171 5.33 -14.23 -5.21
N VAL A 172 4.84 -15.32 -5.82
CA VAL A 172 3.57 -15.97 -5.46
C VAL A 172 3.66 -16.59 -4.08
N ASP A 173 4.79 -17.23 -3.77
CA ASP A 173 5.06 -17.82 -2.46
C ASP A 173 5.19 -16.74 -1.37
N GLN A 174 5.90 -15.64 -1.65
CA GLN A 174 5.98 -14.49 -0.73
C GLN A 174 4.60 -13.90 -0.44
N LEU A 175 3.78 -13.68 -1.47
CA LEU A 175 2.43 -13.13 -1.31
C LEU A 175 1.52 -14.08 -0.52
N SER A 176 1.57 -15.38 -0.82
CA SER A 176 0.77 -16.40 -0.14
C SER A 176 1.13 -16.50 1.35
N LYS A 177 2.43 -16.56 1.67
CA LYS A 177 2.93 -16.58 3.05
C LYS A 177 2.60 -15.29 3.80
N PHE A 178 2.70 -14.15 3.13
CA PHE A 178 2.36 -12.86 3.70
C PHE A 178 0.87 -12.78 4.08
N ASN A 179 -0.02 -13.18 3.17
CA ASN A 179 -1.46 -13.21 3.42
C ASN A 179 -1.82 -14.20 4.53
N GLN A 180 -1.26 -15.41 4.49
CA GLN A 180 -1.47 -16.42 5.53
C GLN A 180 -1.05 -15.88 6.91
N LYS A 181 0.15 -15.30 7.01
CA LYS A 181 0.64 -14.79 8.29
C LYS A 181 -0.19 -13.61 8.80
N LEU A 182 -0.71 -12.75 7.92
CA LEU A 182 -1.65 -11.70 8.31
C LEU A 182 -2.97 -12.29 8.85
N SER A 183 -3.51 -13.33 8.21
CA SER A 183 -4.71 -14.02 8.67
C SER A 183 -4.50 -14.73 10.02
N ASP A 184 -3.36 -15.39 10.20
CA ASP A 184 -3.05 -16.10 11.45
C ASP A 184 -2.94 -15.12 12.63
N LEU A 185 -2.32 -13.95 12.39
CA LEU A 185 -2.12 -12.93 13.41
C LEU A 185 -3.41 -12.17 13.74
N SER A 186 -4.29 -11.92 12.77
CA SER A 186 -5.57 -11.27 13.03
C SER A 186 -6.49 -12.14 13.90
N ILE A 187 -6.50 -13.46 13.70
CA ILE A 187 -7.25 -14.40 14.55
C ILE A 187 -6.71 -14.41 15.99
N TRP A 188 -5.40 -14.26 16.16
CA TRP A 188 -4.77 -14.28 17.47
C TRP A 188 -5.07 -13.01 18.28
N ASP A 189 -5.03 -11.84 17.64
CA ASP A 189 -5.40 -10.56 18.26
C ASP A 189 -6.86 -10.57 18.77
N HIS A 190 -7.78 -11.26 18.07
CA HIS A 190 -9.19 -11.40 18.48
C HIS A 190 -9.44 -12.36 19.66
N LYS A 191 -8.47 -13.19 20.05
CA LYS A 191 -8.62 -14.14 21.18
C LYS A 191 -8.06 -13.60 22.49
N THR A 192 -7.39 -12.45 22.46
CA THR A 192 -6.68 -11.86 23.62
C THR A 192 -7.40 -10.65 24.24
N ASP A 193 -8.61 -10.34 23.78
CA ASP A 193 -9.51 -9.33 24.40
C ASP A 193 -10.54 -10.00 25.34
#